data_AF-A0A6J8ALG0-F1
#
_entry.id   AF-A0A6J8ALG0-F1
#
_cell.length_a   1.000
_cell.length_b   1.000
_cell.length_c   1.000
_cell.angle_alpha   90.00
_cell.angle_beta   90.00
_cell.angle_gamma   90.00
#
_symmetry.space_group_name_H-M   'P 1'
#
loop_
_entity.id
_entity.type
_entity.pdbx_description
1 polymer ?
#
loop_
_entity_poly.entity_id
_entity_poly.type
_entity_poly.pdbx_seq_one_letter_code
_entity_poly.pdbx_strand_id
1 'polypeptide(L)'
;MDKDVGIGNFELHEEVSELDLMLLPTQDLVKCETEPVVSEAAATRRFSAPMSDSDLQEKILKAIPKKTKNNNKWALGVWIAWTLERNLCKETFADGGASIPSDQNCLSNELLNYWMAHFIQECRRMDSSPYPPNSLVQIASGIQRYLRTDCNRNDINFFQKDSVPFSFFRKCLDSRMKELTNNGIGTNVKRADPK
;
A
#
# COMPACT_ATOMS: atom_id res chain seq x y z
N MET A 1 31.19 65.11 1.82
CA MET A 1 30.52 64.94 0.52
C MET A 1 29.76 63.64 0.58
N ASP A 2 28.55 63.80 1.10
CA ASP A 2 27.43 62.87 1.15
C ASP A 2 27.03 62.39 -0.25
N LYS A 3 26.51 61.16 -0.36
CA LYS A 3 25.20 60.85 -0.97
C LYS A 3 24.64 59.51 -0.47
N ASP A 4 23.37 59.58 -0.10
CA ASP A 4 22.42 58.52 0.25
C ASP A 4 22.36 57.33 -0.73
N VAL A 5 22.10 56.13 -0.18
CA VAL A 5 21.01 55.27 -0.66
C VAL A 5 20.26 54.72 0.57
N GLY A 6 18.96 55.03 0.63
CA GLY A 6 18.11 54.87 1.80
C GLY A 6 17.85 53.44 2.23
N ILE A 7 17.87 53.25 3.54
CA ILE A 7 17.24 52.11 4.22
C ILE A 7 15.82 52.55 4.49
N GLY A 8 14.90 52.13 3.60
CA GLY A 8 13.48 52.28 3.83
C GLY A 8 13.05 51.43 5.02
N ASN A 9 12.40 52.09 5.98
CA ASN A 9 11.67 51.50 7.08
C ASN A 9 10.77 50.34 6.60
N PHE A 10 10.89 49.18 7.23
CA PHE A 10 9.77 48.25 7.32
C PHE A 10 9.68 47.75 8.75
N GLU A 11 8.90 48.50 9.50
CA GLU A 11 8.50 48.24 10.88
C GLU A 11 7.53 47.06 10.85
N LEU A 12 8.01 45.85 11.17
CA LEU A 12 7.15 44.68 11.38
C LEU A 12 6.79 44.60 12.86
N HIS A 13 5.90 45.49 13.27
CA HIS A 13 5.01 45.24 14.39
C HIS A 13 3.87 44.36 13.88
N GLU A 14 3.78 43.14 14.40
CA GLU A 14 2.59 42.64 15.12
C GLU A 14 2.75 41.15 15.36
N GLU A 15 2.99 40.82 16.64
CA GLU A 15 2.76 39.51 17.21
C GLU A 15 1.28 39.17 16.98
N VAL A 16 1.01 38.17 16.14
CA VAL A 16 -0.33 37.60 16.00
C VAL A 16 -0.59 36.79 17.27
N SER A 17 -1.20 37.46 18.25
CA SER A 17 -1.74 36.86 19.47
C SER A 17 -2.67 35.71 19.12
N GLU A 18 -2.40 34.54 19.71
CA GLU A 18 -3.13 33.28 19.58
C GLU A 18 -4.56 33.33 20.18
N LEU A 19 -5.13 34.52 20.36
CA LEU A 19 -6.39 34.76 21.06
C LEU A 19 -7.54 35.28 20.19
N ASP A 20 -7.35 35.50 18.88
CA ASP A 20 -8.37 36.16 18.04
C ASP A 20 -9.06 35.24 17.00
N LEU A 21 -8.88 33.91 17.13
CA LEU A 21 -9.55 32.92 16.26
C LEU A 21 -10.61 32.07 16.99
N MET A 22 -11.22 32.56 18.07
CA MET A 22 -12.28 31.83 18.78
C MET A 22 -13.48 32.68 19.25
N LEU A 23 -13.99 33.57 18.40
CA LEU A 23 -15.35 34.09 18.51
C LEU A 23 -16.21 33.71 17.29
N LEU A 24 -16.36 32.40 17.06
CA LEU A 24 -17.58 31.92 16.41
C LEU A 24 -18.65 31.79 17.50
N PRO A 25 -19.87 32.30 17.31
CA PRO A 25 -20.92 32.20 18.30
C PRO A 25 -21.19 30.72 18.58
N THR A 26 -20.90 30.28 19.80
CA THR A 26 -21.38 29.01 20.32
C THR A 26 -22.89 29.13 20.43
N GLN A 27 -23.60 28.70 19.38
CA GLN A 27 -25.02 28.38 19.51
C GLN A 27 -25.13 27.28 20.56
N ASP A 28 -25.95 27.55 21.57
CA ASP A 28 -26.21 26.67 22.70
C ASP A 28 -26.33 25.22 22.27
N LEU A 29 -25.38 24.39 22.72
CA LEU A 29 -25.55 22.95 22.73
C LEU A 29 -26.69 22.64 23.70
N VAL A 30 -27.89 22.54 23.15
CA VAL A 30 -29.02 21.90 23.82
C VAL A 30 -28.57 20.51 24.25
N LYS A 31 -28.42 20.30 25.56
CA LYS A 31 -28.34 18.98 26.16
C LYS A 31 -29.67 18.27 25.89
N CYS A 32 -29.74 17.52 24.80
CA CYS A 32 -30.77 16.52 24.62
C CYS A 32 -30.43 15.31 25.49
N GLU A 33 -30.95 15.29 26.69
CA GLU A 33 -31.14 14.07 27.45
C GLU A 33 -32.12 13.19 26.66
N THR A 34 -31.61 12.15 26.00
CA THR A 34 -32.44 11.19 25.27
C THR A 34 -32.96 10.14 26.25
N GLU A 35 -34.11 10.44 26.85
CA GLU A 35 -35.08 9.42 27.26
C GLU A 35 -35.55 8.65 26.00
N PRO A 36 -35.71 7.32 26.06
CA PRO A 36 -36.09 6.53 24.89
C PRO A 36 -37.59 6.70 24.61
N VAL A 37 -37.96 7.78 23.92
CA VAL A 37 -39.28 7.92 23.32
C VAL A 37 -39.32 7.02 22.09
N VAL A 38 -39.82 5.80 22.26
CA VAL A 38 -40.25 4.94 21.15
C VAL A 38 -41.44 5.63 20.48
N SER A 39 -41.15 6.53 19.53
CA SER A 39 -42.18 7.11 18.66
C SER A 39 -42.25 6.30 17.37
N GLU A 40 -43.46 5.85 17.11
CA GLU A 40 -43.89 5.03 15.98
C GLU A 40 -43.96 5.87 14.68
N ALA A 41 -42.91 6.65 14.42
CA ALA A 41 -42.74 7.51 13.25
C ALA A 41 -41.50 7.12 12.41
N ALA A 42 -41.05 5.87 12.54
CA ALA A 42 -39.88 5.31 11.83
C ALA A 42 -40.24 4.62 10.50
N ALA A 43 -41.34 5.01 9.85
CA ALA A 43 -41.65 4.68 8.47
C ALA A 43 -41.80 6.04 7.74
N THR A 44 -40.96 6.52 6.83
CA THR A 44 -40.18 5.91 5.74
C THR A 44 -39.04 6.87 5.41
N ARG A 45 -37.86 6.75 6.04
CA ARG A 45 -36.68 7.50 5.59
C ARG A 45 -36.01 6.73 4.44
N ARG A 46 -35.72 7.42 3.32
CA ARG A 46 -34.98 6.85 2.17
C ARG A 46 -33.61 6.28 2.58
N PHE A 47 -32.98 6.89 3.59
CA PHE A 47 -31.64 6.54 4.05
C PHE A 47 -31.67 6.01 5.49
N SER A 48 -30.73 5.11 5.79
CA SER A 48 -30.49 4.60 7.14
C SER A 48 -30.00 5.69 8.09
N ALA A 49 -30.00 5.40 9.39
CA ALA A 49 -29.34 6.25 10.36
C ALA A 49 -27.86 6.49 9.99
N PRO A 50 -27.30 7.69 10.28
CA PRO A 50 -25.88 7.95 10.13
C PRO A 50 -25.05 6.89 10.85
N MET A 51 -23.99 6.42 10.19
CA MET A 51 -23.08 5.41 10.73
C MET A 51 -21.90 6.10 11.42
N SER A 52 -21.45 5.55 12.54
CA SER A 52 -20.24 6.05 13.20
C SER A 52 -18.98 5.71 12.39
N ASP A 53 -17.91 6.48 12.56
CA ASP A 53 -16.61 6.18 11.94
C ASP A 53 -16.08 4.80 12.39
N SER A 54 -16.33 4.41 13.64
CA SER A 54 -15.96 3.10 14.16
C SER A 54 -16.67 1.97 13.41
N ASP A 55 -17.97 2.10 13.17
CA ASP A 55 -18.75 1.10 12.42
C ASP A 55 -18.30 1.00 10.96
N LEU A 56 -17.92 2.14 10.35
CA LEU A 56 -17.32 2.16 9.01
C LEU A 56 -15.99 1.40 8.97
N GLN A 57 -15.10 1.65 9.94
CA GLN A 57 -13.82 0.95 10.05
C GLN A 57 -14.02 -0.55 10.27
N GLU A 58 -14.94 -0.95 11.15
CA GLU A 58 -15.21 -2.36 11.42
C GLU A 58 -15.74 -3.09 10.17
N LYS A 59 -16.60 -2.44 9.38
CA LYS A 59 -17.07 -2.97 8.10
C LYS A 59 -15.93 -3.14 7.10
N ILE A 60 -15.01 -2.17 7.01
CA ILE A 60 -13.83 -2.26 6.13
C ILE A 60 -12.97 -3.47 6.53
N LEU A 61 -12.71 -3.67 7.83
CA LEU A 61 -11.90 -4.78 8.34
C LEU A 61 -12.53 -6.16 8.11
N LYS A 62 -13.86 -6.24 8.20
CA LYS A 62 -14.66 -7.45 7.95
C LYS A 62 -14.85 -7.75 6.45
N ALA A 63 -14.74 -6.74 5.58
CA ALA A 63 -14.94 -6.92 4.15
C ALA A 63 -13.90 -7.83 3.47
N ILE A 64 -12.69 -7.97 4.05
CA ILE A 64 -11.63 -8.79 3.46
C ILE A 64 -11.86 -10.28 3.81
N PRO A 65 -12.08 -11.17 2.81
CA PRO A 65 -12.32 -12.58 3.06
C PRO A 65 -11.13 -13.27 3.75
N LYS A 66 -11.40 -14.26 4.61
CA LYS A 66 -10.37 -15.04 5.31
C LYS A 66 -9.35 -15.67 4.34
N LYS A 67 -9.81 -16.17 3.19
CA LYS A 67 -8.94 -16.72 2.14
C LYS A 67 -7.95 -15.68 1.62
N THR A 68 -8.41 -14.44 1.40
CA THR A 68 -7.55 -13.32 0.97
C THR A 68 -6.54 -12.96 2.04
N LYS A 69 -6.94 -12.90 3.32
CA LYS A 69 -6.01 -12.67 4.44
C LYS A 69 -4.91 -13.74 4.48
N ASN A 70 -5.28 -15.01 4.31
CA ASN A 70 -4.30 -16.10 4.26
C ASN A 70 -3.36 -16.00 3.06
N ASN A 71 -3.89 -15.65 1.88
CA ASN A 71 -3.07 -15.45 0.68
C ASN A 71 -2.06 -14.29 0.86
N ASN A 72 -2.49 -13.18 1.45
CA ASN A 72 -1.61 -12.06 1.77
C ASN A 72 -0.50 -12.48 2.74
N LYS A 73 -0.86 -13.18 3.82
CA LYS A 73 0.12 -13.69 4.80
C LYS A 73 1.13 -14.63 4.16
N TRP A 74 0.67 -15.52 3.29
CA TRP A 74 1.55 -16.41 2.53
C TRP A 74 2.52 -15.62 1.63
N ALA A 75 2.01 -14.68 0.83
CA ALA A 75 2.84 -13.85 -0.05
C ALA A 75 3.88 -13.03 0.73
N LEU A 76 3.48 -12.46 1.87
CA LEU A 76 4.38 -11.75 2.77
C LEU A 76 5.44 -12.68 3.37
N GLY A 77 5.07 -13.89 3.75
CA GLY A 77 6.01 -14.89 4.25
C GLY A 77 7.10 -15.24 3.22
N VAL A 78 6.73 -15.38 1.95
CA VAL A 78 7.69 -15.61 0.85
C VAL A 78 8.63 -14.41 0.68
N TRP A 79 8.08 -13.19 0.72
CA TRP A 79 8.85 -11.96 0.64
C TRP A 79 9.87 -11.84 1.79
N ILE A 80 9.42 -11.98 3.04
CA ILE A 80 10.29 -11.89 4.22
C ILE A 80 11.37 -12.97 4.18
N ALA A 81 11.01 -14.23 3.87
CA ALA A 81 11.99 -15.31 3.78
C ALA A 81 13.11 -14.98 2.77
N TRP A 82 12.72 -14.52 1.57
CA TRP A 82 13.69 -14.10 0.55
C TRP A 82 14.55 -12.93 1.01
N THR A 83 13.99 -11.91 1.67
CA THR A 83 14.79 -10.77 2.16
C THR A 83 15.86 -11.19 3.17
N LEU A 84 15.54 -12.12 4.05
CA LEU A 84 16.46 -12.65 5.06
C LEU A 84 17.59 -13.43 4.38
N GLU A 85 17.24 -14.36 3.49
CA GLU A 85 18.21 -15.16 2.74
C GLU A 85 19.13 -14.28 1.89
N ARG A 86 18.58 -13.29 1.19
CA ARG A 86 19.37 -12.38 0.38
C ARG A 86 20.36 -11.56 1.21
N ASN A 87 19.92 -11.05 2.37
CA ASN A 87 20.79 -10.29 3.27
C ASN A 87 21.90 -11.15 3.89
N LEU A 88 21.67 -12.46 4.05
CA LEU A 88 22.71 -13.41 4.48
C LEU A 88 23.73 -13.68 3.37
N CYS A 89 23.29 -13.76 2.11
CA CYS A 89 24.14 -14.07 0.96
C CYS A 89 24.81 -12.85 0.32
N LYS A 90 24.80 -11.67 0.97
CA LYS A 90 25.27 -10.39 0.39
C LYS A 90 26.68 -10.41 -0.20
N GLU A 91 27.57 -11.24 0.32
CA GLU A 91 28.96 -11.37 -0.14
C GLU A 91 29.11 -12.11 -1.48
N THR A 92 28.06 -12.80 -1.94
CA THR A 92 28.07 -13.55 -3.20
C THR A 92 27.73 -12.70 -4.43
N PHE A 93 27.27 -11.45 -4.22
CA PHE A 93 26.85 -10.57 -5.30
C PHE A 93 27.99 -9.63 -5.74
N ALA A 94 28.23 -9.57 -7.05
CA ALA A 94 29.36 -8.84 -7.67
C ALA A 94 29.31 -7.31 -7.45
N ASP A 95 28.13 -6.80 -7.09
CA ASP A 95 27.76 -5.40 -6.90
C ASP A 95 27.89 -4.93 -5.44
N GLY A 96 28.60 -5.69 -4.60
CA GLY A 96 28.91 -5.29 -3.22
C GLY A 96 27.76 -5.47 -2.23
N GLY A 97 26.70 -6.18 -2.64
CA GLY A 97 25.65 -6.68 -1.76
C GLY A 97 24.86 -5.59 -1.04
N ALA A 98 24.09 -4.79 -1.80
CA ALA A 98 23.13 -3.87 -1.18
C ALA A 98 22.21 -4.65 -0.22
N SER A 99 22.15 -4.21 1.04
CA SER A 99 21.29 -4.84 2.04
C SER A 99 19.88 -4.28 1.91
N ILE A 100 18.89 -5.16 1.96
CA ILE A 100 17.49 -4.75 2.08
C ILE A 100 17.31 -4.20 3.51
N PRO A 101 16.74 -2.99 3.69
CA PRO A 101 16.43 -2.46 5.01
C PRO A 101 15.55 -3.42 5.83
N SER A 102 15.79 -3.49 7.13
CA SER A 102 15.05 -4.38 8.03
C SER A 102 13.55 -4.04 8.09
N ASP A 103 13.20 -2.76 8.00
CA ASP A 103 11.81 -2.33 7.91
C ASP A 103 11.36 -2.25 6.43
N GLN A 104 10.78 -3.35 5.98
CA GLN A 104 10.30 -3.50 4.61
C GLN A 104 8.99 -2.76 4.36
N ASN A 105 8.25 -2.41 5.42
CA ASN A 105 6.94 -1.75 5.31
C ASN A 105 7.11 -0.26 4.98
N CYS A 106 8.22 0.33 5.40
CA CYS A 106 8.53 1.75 5.24
C CYS A 106 9.44 2.07 4.06
N LEU A 107 9.64 1.12 3.13
CA LEU A 107 10.45 1.35 1.94
C LEU A 107 9.85 2.45 1.05
N SER A 108 10.70 3.33 0.53
CA SER A 108 10.31 4.29 -0.50
C SER A 108 9.83 3.56 -1.76
N ASN A 109 9.00 4.22 -2.57
CA ASN A 109 8.51 3.62 -3.81
C ASN A 109 9.64 3.21 -4.77
N GLU A 110 10.75 3.94 -4.76
CA GLU A 110 11.94 3.64 -5.56
C GLU A 110 12.65 2.37 -5.08
N LEU A 111 12.91 2.27 -3.77
CA LEU A 111 13.53 1.08 -3.19
C LEU A 111 12.63 -0.14 -3.31
N LEU A 112 11.33 0.03 -3.07
CA LEU A 112 10.37 -1.05 -3.22
C LEU A 112 10.28 -1.52 -4.68
N ASN A 113 10.30 -0.60 -5.65
CA ASN A 113 10.37 -0.93 -7.08
C ASN A 113 11.62 -1.73 -7.43
N TYR A 114 12.78 -1.32 -6.93
CA TYR A 114 14.05 -2.02 -7.12
C TYR A 114 14.02 -3.43 -6.50
N TRP A 115 13.68 -3.54 -5.21
CA TRP A 115 13.73 -4.81 -4.50
C TRP A 115 12.65 -5.79 -4.95
N MET A 116 11.45 -5.32 -5.27
CA MET A 116 10.41 -6.17 -5.84
C MET A 116 10.82 -6.73 -7.22
N ALA A 117 11.58 -5.96 -8.02
CA ALA A 117 12.07 -6.42 -9.31
C ALA A 117 13.03 -7.60 -9.15
N HIS A 118 13.96 -7.50 -8.20
CA HIS A 118 14.89 -8.58 -7.87
C HIS A 118 14.17 -9.80 -7.29
N PHE A 119 13.27 -9.59 -6.34
CA PHE A 119 12.50 -10.66 -5.72
C PHE A 119 11.74 -11.52 -6.72
N ILE A 120 11.09 -10.93 -7.72
CA ILE A 120 10.34 -11.70 -8.70
C ILE A 120 11.24 -12.60 -9.56
N GLN A 121 12.49 -12.20 -9.80
CA GLN A 121 13.44 -13.03 -10.55
C GLN A 121 13.94 -14.21 -9.70
N GLU A 122 14.14 -13.97 -8.41
CA GLU A 122 14.85 -14.87 -7.52
C GLU A 122 13.94 -15.79 -6.73
N CYS A 123 12.70 -15.39 -6.46
CA CYS A 123 11.80 -16.18 -5.63
C CYS A 123 11.60 -17.60 -6.21
N ARG A 124 11.61 -18.59 -5.32
CA ARG A 124 11.44 -20.01 -5.62
C ARG A 124 10.48 -20.62 -4.62
N ARG A 125 9.86 -21.72 -5.03
CA ARG A 125 9.10 -22.60 -4.15
C ARG A 125 10.06 -23.31 -3.17
N MET A 126 9.50 -23.92 -2.13
CA MET A 126 10.27 -24.69 -1.14
C MET A 126 11.04 -25.87 -1.76
N ASP A 127 10.56 -26.41 -2.89
CA ASP A 127 11.22 -27.46 -3.67
C ASP A 127 12.29 -26.90 -4.64
N SER A 128 12.68 -25.63 -4.46
CA SER A 128 13.60 -24.86 -5.32
C SER A 128 13.12 -24.69 -6.77
N SER A 129 11.91 -25.14 -7.10
CA SER A 129 11.34 -24.92 -8.44
C SER A 129 10.85 -23.48 -8.61
N PRO A 130 10.85 -22.95 -9.84
CA PRO A 130 10.31 -21.61 -10.10
C PRO A 130 8.80 -21.58 -9.88
N TYR A 131 8.30 -20.45 -9.38
CA TYR A 131 6.87 -20.18 -9.36
C TYR A 131 6.32 -20.02 -10.79
N PRO A 132 5.11 -20.54 -11.09
CA PRO A 132 4.45 -20.25 -12.36
C PRO A 132 4.14 -18.76 -12.53
N PRO A 133 3.99 -18.25 -13.78
CA PRO A 133 3.68 -16.85 -14.05
C PRO A 133 2.50 -16.29 -13.25
N ASN A 134 1.39 -17.02 -13.20
CA ASN A 134 0.20 -16.59 -12.45
C ASN A 134 0.45 -16.50 -10.95
N SER A 135 1.28 -17.39 -10.39
CA SER A 135 1.64 -17.37 -8.98
C SER A 135 2.47 -16.13 -8.64
N LEU A 136 3.37 -15.69 -9.52
CA LEU A 136 4.15 -14.46 -9.32
C LEU A 136 3.25 -13.22 -9.23
N VAL A 137 2.26 -13.11 -10.12
CA VAL A 137 1.27 -12.02 -10.08
C VAL A 137 0.46 -12.07 -8.78
N GLN A 138 0.06 -13.27 -8.32
CA GLN A 138 -0.67 -13.44 -7.07
C GLN A 138 0.16 -13.07 -5.84
N ILE A 139 1.45 -13.42 -5.81
CA ILE A 139 2.38 -13.04 -4.74
C ILE A 139 2.49 -11.52 -4.68
N ALA A 140 2.84 -10.87 -5.80
CA ALA A 140 2.95 -9.42 -5.87
C ALA A 140 1.64 -8.70 -5.48
N SER A 141 0.50 -9.25 -5.91
CA SER A 141 -0.84 -8.74 -5.51
C SER A 141 -1.10 -8.89 -4.01
N GLY A 142 -0.66 -9.99 -3.39
CA GLY A 142 -0.77 -10.21 -1.95
C GLY A 142 0.06 -9.22 -1.15
N ILE A 143 1.30 -8.96 -1.58
CA ILE A 143 2.19 -7.98 -0.98
C ILE A 143 1.62 -6.57 -1.12
N GLN A 144 1.20 -6.16 -2.31
CA GLN A 144 0.56 -4.85 -2.54
C GLN A 144 -0.65 -4.66 -1.62
N ARG A 145 -1.48 -5.70 -1.47
CA ARG A 145 -2.67 -5.63 -0.63
C ARG A 145 -2.28 -5.40 0.83
N TYR A 146 -1.34 -6.17 1.35
CA TYR A 146 -0.81 -6.00 2.70
C TYR A 146 -0.26 -4.58 2.95
N LEU A 147 0.56 -4.06 2.03
CA LEU A 147 1.12 -2.72 2.18
C LEU A 147 0.03 -1.64 2.26
N ARG A 148 -1.03 -1.77 1.46
CA ARG A 148 -2.17 -0.83 1.50
C ARG A 148 -3.01 -0.98 2.77
N THR A 149 -3.36 -2.21 3.15
CA THR A 149 -4.32 -2.46 4.23
C THR A 149 -3.72 -2.38 5.62
N ASP A 150 -2.51 -2.93 5.79
CA ASP A 150 -1.89 -3.10 7.10
C ASP A 150 -0.79 -2.06 7.34
N CYS A 151 -0.16 -1.52 6.28
CA CYS A 151 0.87 -0.46 6.39
C CYS A 151 0.37 0.93 5.98
N ASN A 152 -0.93 1.07 5.64
CA ASN A 152 -1.57 2.31 5.21
C ASN A 152 -0.90 2.98 3.98
N ARG A 153 -0.23 2.21 3.13
CA ARG A 153 0.46 2.69 1.92
C ARG A 153 -0.46 2.70 0.70
N ASN A 154 -1.48 3.54 0.76
CA ASN A 154 -2.49 3.65 -0.30
C ASN A 154 -1.93 4.16 -1.65
N ASP A 155 -0.74 4.75 -1.63
CA ASP A 155 0.00 5.23 -2.80
C ASP A 155 0.56 4.10 -3.69
N ILE A 156 0.73 2.90 -3.16
CA ILE A 156 1.43 1.81 -3.86
C ILE A 156 0.49 1.12 -4.84
N ASN A 157 0.79 1.13 -6.13
CA ASN A 157 0.12 0.30 -7.14
C ASN A 157 1.13 -0.32 -8.11
N PHE A 158 1.47 -1.59 -7.91
CA PHE A 158 2.44 -2.29 -8.73
C PHE A 158 1.97 -2.45 -10.18
N PHE A 159 0.67 -2.65 -10.40
CA PHE A 159 0.11 -3.03 -11.71
C PHE A 159 -0.51 -1.87 -12.50
N GLN A 160 -0.42 -0.64 -11.99
CA GLN A 160 -0.91 0.52 -12.71
C GLN A 160 0.04 0.83 -13.88
N LYS A 161 -0.49 0.73 -15.11
CA LYS A 161 0.32 0.83 -16.34
C LYS A 161 0.92 2.21 -16.52
N ASP A 162 0.13 3.24 -16.26
CA ASP A 162 0.48 4.64 -16.56
C ASP A 162 1.20 5.33 -15.40
N SER A 163 1.34 4.67 -14.25
CA SER A 163 2.05 5.23 -13.11
C SER A 163 3.56 5.11 -13.30
N VAL A 164 4.30 6.21 -13.17
CA VAL A 164 5.78 6.18 -13.19
C VAL A 164 6.36 5.24 -12.11
N PRO A 165 5.83 5.20 -10.87
CA PRO A 165 6.26 4.22 -9.88
C PRO A 165 6.10 2.78 -10.37
N PHE A 166 7.05 1.92 -9.99
CA PHE A 166 7.05 0.48 -10.26
C PHE A 166 7.22 0.05 -11.74
N SER A 167 7.61 0.96 -12.63
CA SER A 167 7.81 0.63 -14.06
C SER A 167 8.93 -0.39 -14.29
N PHE A 168 9.99 -0.32 -13.49
CA PHE A 168 11.09 -1.29 -13.54
C PHE A 168 10.64 -2.68 -13.08
N PHE A 169 9.97 -2.76 -11.92
CA PHE A 169 9.33 -3.98 -11.42
C PHE A 169 8.42 -4.62 -12.48
N ARG A 170 7.53 -3.87 -13.11
CA ARG A 170 6.61 -4.39 -14.13
C ARG A 170 7.35 -5.01 -15.31
N LYS A 171 8.39 -4.33 -15.81
CA LYS A 171 9.23 -4.86 -16.91
C LYS A 171 9.93 -6.15 -16.50
N CYS A 172 10.46 -6.24 -15.28
CA CYS A 172 11.09 -7.44 -14.76
C CYS A 172 10.08 -8.59 -14.59
N LEU A 173 8.89 -8.31 -14.05
CA LEU A 173 7.80 -9.29 -13.94
C LEU A 173 7.39 -9.83 -15.31
N ASP A 174 7.15 -8.94 -16.28
CA ASP A 174 6.80 -9.33 -17.65
C ASP A 174 7.89 -10.17 -18.30
N SER A 175 9.16 -9.78 -18.13
CA SER A 175 10.30 -10.53 -18.62
C SER A 175 10.37 -11.93 -18.00
N ARG A 176 10.20 -12.04 -16.68
CA ARG A 176 10.21 -13.32 -15.96
C ARG A 176 9.06 -14.23 -16.37
N MET A 177 7.85 -13.69 -16.51
CA MET A 177 6.69 -14.45 -16.96
C MET A 177 6.88 -15.01 -18.38
N LYS A 178 7.47 -14.21 -19.29
CA LYS A 178 7.81 -14.68 -20.65
C LYS A 178 8.85 -15.80 -20.63
N GLU A 179 9.92 -15.64 -19.85
CA GLU A 179 10.94 -16.67 -19.68
C GLU A 179 10.35 -17.99 -19.18
N LEU A 180 9.54 -17.94 -18.13
CA LEU A 180 8.89 -19.13 -17.56
C LEU A 180 7.93 -19.79 -18.55
N THR A 181 7.17 -18.99 -19.30
CA THR A 181 6.26 -19.50 -20.34
C THR A 181 7.03 -20.18 -21.47
N ASN A 182 8.15 -19.60 -21.90
CA ASN A 182 9.04 -20.18 -22.92
C ASN A 182 9.66 -21.50 -22.44
N ASN A 183 9.93 -21.62 -21.14
CA ASN A 183 10.41 -22.85 -20.50
C ASN A 183 9.28 -23.87 -20.24
N GLY A 184 8.06 -23.62 -20.69
CA GLY A 184 6.91 -24.51 -20.51
C GLY A 184 6.35 -24.55 -19.08
N ILE A 185 6.76 -23.62 -18.21
CA ILE A 185 6.31 -23.58 -16.81
C ILE A 185 4.97 -22.85 -16.73
N GLY A 186 3.93 -23.56 -16.28
CA GLY A 186 2.59 -23.01 -16.13
C GLY A 186 1.73 -23.01 -17.40
N THR A 187 2.22 -23.60 -18.49
CA THR A 187 1.42 -23.84 -19.69
C THR A 187 0.69 -25.18 -19.54
N ASN A 188 -0.65 -25.14 -19.51
CA ASN A 188 -1.44 -26.36 -19.70
C ASN A 188 -1.50 -26.64 -21.20
N VAL A 189 -0.84 -27.72 -21.64
CA VAL A 189 -1.04 -28.23 -23.00
C VAL A 189 -2.48 -28.70 -23.09
N LYS A 190 -3.34 -27.94 -23.77
CA LYS A 190 -4.68 -28.42 -24.15
C LYS A 190 -4.47 -29.66 -25.01
N ARG A 191 -4.77 -30.84 -24.47
CA ARG A 191 -4.89 -32.07 -25.26
C ARG A 191 -6.16 -31.95 -26.08
N ALA A 192 -6.07 -32.16 -27.39
CA ALA A 192 -7.26 -32.28 -28.23
C ALA A 192 -7.98 -33.58 -27.86
N ASP A 193 -9.29 -33.52 -27.68
CA ASP A 193 -10.10 -34.71 -27.49
C ASP A 193 -10.01 -35.58 -28.76
N PRO A 194 -9.84 -36.91 -28.63
CA PRO A 194 -9.85 -37.80 -29.79
C PRO A 194 -11.22 -37.73 -30.46
N LYS A 195 -11.21 -37.53 -31.79
CA LYS A 195 -12.40 -37.68 -32.64
C LYS A 195 -12.72 -39.15 -32.87
#